data_AF-A0ABD6IQY5-F1
#
_entry.id   AF-A0ABD6IQY5-F1
#
_cell.length_a   1.000
_cell.length_b   1.000
_cell.length_c   1.000
_cell.angle_alpha   90.00
_cell.angle_beta   90.00
_cell.angle_gamma   90.00
#
_symmetry.space_group_name_H-M   'P 1'
#
loop_
_entity.id
_entity.type
_entity.pdbx_description
1 polymer ?
#
loop_
_entity_poly.entity_id
_entity_poly.type
_entity_poly.pdbx_seq_one_letter_code
_entity_poly.pdbx_strand_id
1 'polypeptide(L)'
;MAEQFVELLGMAPTSIDGGELEFVRGSLCTTLSIWKDRYDRSLFGWMVHTDHCGLGDRMDGFGGVGIRIDHQSPSGDAGPTDIPPAACYPWPAGSAPLASAVSANVTYYGPPSLRFVRDSHDLGLLLLADTHVHRDGVWSFAPANNEPSRLAKAILLARQCGDQDLERAAVAKLRNRGEEPVARLPDYLFRQAVADWSRQYAKATGIDLSDLAKLKRKRPQYPDIP
;
A
#
# COMPACT_ATOMS: atom_id res chain seq x y z
N MET A 1 4.39 -20.48 15.24
CA MET A 1 3.45 -19.33 15.14
C MET A 1 2.95 -19.16 13.72
N ALA A 2 3.84 -18.99 12.72
CA ALA A 2 3.45 -18.90 11.31
C ALA A 2 2.56 -20.07 10.85
N GLU A 3 2.89 -21.31 11.21
CA GLU A 3 2.06 -22.50 10.91
C GLU A 3 0.63 -22.40 11.49
N GLN A 4 0.49 -21.95 12.75
CA GLN A 4 -0.83 -21.71 13.34
C GLN A 4 -1.61 -20.62 12.60
N PHE A 5 -0.93 -19.58 12.11
CA PHE A 5 -1.57 -18.58 11.24
C PHE A 5 -2.06 -19.22 9.94
N VAL A 6 -1.26 -20.06 9.28
CA VAL A 6 -1.69 -20.77 8.05
C VAL A 6 -2.94 -21.60 8.30
N GLU A 7 -2.97 -22.36 9.39
CA GLU A 7 -4.15 -23.15 9.78
C GLU A 7 -5.39 -22.26 9.99
N LEU A 8 -5.24 -21.17 10.74
CA LEU A 8 -6.34 -20.23 11.04
C LEU A 8 -6.84 -19.47 9.80
N LEU A 9 -5.96 -19.14 8.87
CA LEU A 9 -6.31 -18.45 7.63
C LEU A 9 -7.11 -19.35 6.68
N GLY A 10 -6.96 -20.69 6.80
CA GLY A 10 -7.55 -21.64 5.86
C GLY A 10 -7.07 -21.44 4.43
N MET A 11 -5.91 -20.83 4.24
CA MET A 11 -5.30 -20.50 2.95
C MET A 11 -3.83 -20.89 2.99
N ALA A 12 -3.39 -21.69 2.01
CA ALA A 12 -2.00 -22.09 1.91
C ALA A 12 -1.17 -20.95 1.26
N PRO A 13 -0.10 -20.47 1.92
CA PRO A 13 0.83 -19.54 1.32
C PRO A 13 1.69 -20.23 0.26
N THR A 14 2.20 -19.46 -0.69
CA THR A 14 3.21 -19.89 -1.65
C THR A 14 4.56 -20.12 -0.98
N SER A 15 4.90 -19.32 0.03
CA SER A 15 6.14 -19.44 0.81
C SER A 15 5.91 -19.08 2.28
N ILE A 16 6.74 -19.64 3.15
CA ILE A 16 6.81 -19.29 4.57
C ILE A 16 8.28 -19.03 4.86
N ASP A 17 8.65 -17.79 5.17
CA ASP A 17 10.00 -17.44 5.62
C ASP A 17 9.94 -16.66 6.93
N GLY A 18 10.33 -17.32 8.01
CA GLY A 18 10.27 -16.77 9.37
C GLY A 18 8.86 -16.31 9.76
N GLY A 19 8.67 -14.99 9.86
CA GLY A 19 7.40 -14.35 10.21
C GLY A 19 6.56 -13.95 9.00
N GLU A 20 7.00 -14.22 7.78
CA GLU A 20 6.35 -13.78 6.55
C GLU A 20 5.69 -14.95 5.82
N LEU A 21 4.44 -14.72 5.41
CA LEU A 21 3.59 -15.66 4.68
C LEU A 21 3.22 -15.01 3.36
N GLU A 22 3.76 -15.50 2.25
CA GLU A 22 3.51 -14.91 0.93
C GLU A 22 2.40 -15.64 0.19
N PHE A 23 1.52 -14.88 -0.45
CA PHE A 23 0.41 -15.37 -1.26
C PHE A 23 0.49 -14.69 -2.63
N VAL A 24 0.82 -15.46 -3.66
CA VAL A 24 0.95 -14.91 -5.02
C VAL A 24 -0.32 -15.21 -5.83
N ARG A 25 -0.92 -14.16 -6.41
CA ARG A 25 -2.09 -14.27 -7.29
C ARG A 25 -1.93 -13.38 -8.51
N GLY A 26 -1.60 -14.00 -9.65
CA GLY A 26 -1.33 -13.27 -10.89
C GLY A 26 -0.14 -12.33 -10.71
N SER A 27 -0.35 -11.04 -10.93
CA SER A 27 0.64 -9.97 -10.78
C SER A 27 0.74 -9.41 -9.36
N LEU A 28 -0.03 -9.94 -8.40
CA LEU A 28 -0.04 -9.49 -7.01
C LEU A 28 0.74 -10.45 -6.11
N CYS A 29 1.56 -9.88 -5.23
CA CYS A 29 2.12 -10.57 -4.08
C CYS A 29 1.51 -9.97 -2.82
N THR A 30 0.81 -10.79 -2.05
CA THR A 30 0.26 -10.40 -0.75
C THR A 30 1.06 -11.07 0.34
N THR A 31 1.66 -10.30 1.23
CA THR A 31 2.46 -10.79 2.35
C THR A 31 1.72 -10.52 3.64
N LEU A 32 1.46 -11.57 4.43
CA LEU A 32 1.13 -11.42 5.84
C LEU A 32 2.43 -11.47 6.64
N SER A 33 2.77 -10.37 7.29
CA SER A 33 3.96 -10.28 8.14
C SER A 33 3.53 -10.42 9.60
N ILE A 34 4.29 -11.20 10.36
CA ILE A 34 4.18 -11.35 11.81
C ILE A 34 5.50 -10.85 12.39
N TRP A 35 5.46 -9.78 13.17
CA TRP A 35 6.67 -9.17 13.73
C TRP A 35 6.57 -9.00 15.23
N LYS A 36 7.74 -8.99 15.86
CA LYS A 36 7.91 -8.66 17.26
C LYS A 36 8.02 -7.15 17.41
N ASP A 37 7.36 -6.57 18.41
CA ASP A 37 7.49 -5.13 18.63
C ASP A 37 8.94 -4.78 19.01
N ARG A 38 9.44 -3.69 18.41
CA ARG A 38 10.84 -3.28 18.54
C ARG A 38 11.16 -2.74 19.94
N TYR A 39 10.20 -2.08 20.57
CA TYR A 39 10.34 -1.41 21.85
C TYR A 39 9.89 -2.29 23.01
N ASP A 40 8.84 -3.09 22.81
CA ASP A 40 8.35 -4.08 23.75
C ASP A 40 8.42 -5.49 23.18
N ARG A 41 9.54 -6.17 23.45
CA ARG A 41 9.76 -7.57 23.05
C ARG A 41 8.83 -8.57 23.75
N SER A 42 7.92 -8.15 24.61
CA SER A 42 6.84 -9.01 25.09
C SER A 42 5.64 -9.04 24.14
N LEU A 43 5.61 -8.19 23.10
CA LEU A 43 4.49 -8.05 22.19
C LEU A 43 4.85 -8.45 20.74
N PHE A 44 3.84 -8.82 19.97
CA PHE A 44 3.92 -9.03 18.53
C PHE A 44 2.70 -8.46 17.82
N GLY A 45 2.87 -8.05 16.57
CA GLY A 45 1.79 -7.65 15.70
C GLY A 45 1.76 -8.48 14.43
N TRP A 46 0.69 -8.31 13.67
CA TRP A 46 0.60 -8.81 12.31
C TRP A 46 -0.17 -7.82 11.42
N MET A 47 0.12 -7.82 10.12
CA MET A 47 -0.52 -6.98 9.10
C MET A 47 -0.39 -7.69 7.77
N VAL A 48 -1.19 -7.24 6.81
CA VAL A 48 -1.09 -7.69 5.42
C VAL A 48 -0.62 -6.51 4.57
N HIS A 49 0.28 -6.79 3.65
CA HIS A 49 0.67 -5.87 2.58
C HIS A 49 0.39 -6.54 1.24
N THR A 50 -0.08 -5.78 0.25
CA THR A 50 -0.21 -6.30 -1.13
C THR A 50 0.53 -5.39 -2.09
N ASP A 51 1.48 -5.97 -2.83
CA ASP A 51 2.32 -5.33 -3.84
C ASP A 51 2.10 -5.91 -5.24
N HIS A 52 2.54 -5.16 -6.25
CA HIS A 52 2.73 -5.69 -7.59
C HIS A 52 4.07 -6.40 -7.76
N CYS A 53 4.06 -7.71 -8.09
CA CYS A 53 5.25 -8.56 -8.22
C CYS A 53 6.30 -7.99 -9.17
N GLY A 54 5.88 -7.48 -10.33
CA GLY A 54 6.82 -6.98 -11.37
C GLY A 54 7.55 -5.69 -11.00
N LEU A 55 7.18 -5.04 -9.89
CA LEU A 55 7.79 -3.80 -9.43
C LEU A 55 8.44 -3.91 -8.04
N GLY A 56 8.16 -4.99 -7.28
CA GLY A 56 8.60 -5.19 -5.89
C GLY A 56 10.07 -4.88 -5.65
N ASP A 57 10.98 -5.70 -6.20
CA ASP A 57 12.43 -5.57 -5.96
C ASP A 57 13.00 -4.20 -6.33
N ARG A 58 12.49 -3.60 -7.41
CA ARG A 58 12.96 -2.29 -7.90
C ARG A 58 12.45 -1.14 -7.06
N MET A 59 11.34 -1.37 -6.35
CA MET A 59 10.63 -0.36 -5.57
C MET A 59 10.74 -0.57 -4.06
N ASP A 60 11.50 -1.57 -3.60
CA ASP A 60 11.66 -1.91 -2.19
C ASP A 60 12.13 -0.71 -1.35
N GLY A 61 13.15 0.02 -1.81
CA GLY A 61 13.63 1.26 -1.19
C GLY A 61 12.61 2.41 -1.14
N PHE A 62 11.44 2.26 -1.79
CA PHE A 62 10.32 3.20 -1.80
C PHE A 62 9.06 2.62 -1.14
N GLY A 63 9.17 1.50 -0.44
CA GLY A 63 8.05 0.78 0.16
C GLY A 63 7.12 0.15 -0.87
N GLY A 64 7.69 -0.38 -1.97
CA GLY A 64 6.97 -1.15 -2.98
C GLY A 64 5.97 -0.34 -3.83
N VAL A 65 5.13 -1.05 -4.56
CA VAL A 65 3.96 -0.51 -5.27
C VAL A 65 2.78 -1.30 -4.77
N GLY A 66 2.32 -0.89 -3.60
CA GLY A 66 1.41 -1.68 -2.80
C GLY A 66 0.67 -0.85 -1.75
N ILE A 67 -0.20 -1.55 -1.03
CA ILE A 67 -0.96 -1.00 0.08
C ILE A 67 -0.87 -1.92 1.29
N ARG A 68 -0.88 -1.29 2.47
CA ARG A 68 -1.06 -1.97 3.75
C ARG A 68 -2.55 -2.13 4.03
N ILE A 69 -2.91 -3.31 4.51
CA ILE A 69 -4.25 -3.66 4.98
C ILE A 69 -4.21 -3.89 6.49
N ASP A 70 -5.13 -3.24 7.18
CA ASP A 70 -5.23 -3.23 8.62
C ASP A 70 -6.65 -3.57 9.07
N HIS A 71 -6.76 -4.20 10.22
CA HIS A 71 -8.06 -4.54 10.83
C HIS A 71 -8.51 -3.56 11.92
N GLN A 72 -7.65 -2.62 12.34
CA GLN A 72 -8.07 -1.58 13.27
C GLN A 72 -8.73 -0.45 12.48
N SER A 73 -9.87 0.04 12.99
CA SER A 73 -10.50 1.24 12.42
C SER A 73 -9.56 2.43 12.54
N PRO A 74 -9.47 3.30 11.50
CA PRO A 74 -8.90 4.64 11.64
C PRO A 74 -9.55 5.37 12.82
N SER A 75 -8.78 6.22 13.50
CA SER A 75 -9.23 7.04 14.61
C SER A 75 -9.24 8.52 14.23
N GLY A 76 -10.03 8.92 13.24
CA GLY A 76 -10.01 10.31 12.79
C GLY A 76 -10.34 10.50 11.32
N ASP A 77 -9.95 11.67 10.79
CA ASP A 77 -9.95 11.99 9.37
C ASP A 77 -8.71 11.38 8.68
N ALA A 78 -8.61 11.46 7.34
CA ALA A 78 -7.45 10.98 6.58
C ALA A 78 -6.17 11.83 6.77
N GLY A 79 -6.05 12.45 7.95
CA GLY A 79 -4.98 13.34 8.36
C GLY A 79 -3.61 12.64 8.38
N PRO A 80 -2.51 13.39 8.21
CA PRO A 80 -1.15 12.85 8.07
C PRO A 80 -0.60 12.02 9.24
N THR A 81 -1.30 11.96 10.36
CA THR A 81 -0.88 11.37 11.63
C THR A 81 -1.82 10.24 12.10
N ASP A 82 -2.93 9.99 11.41
CA ASP A 82 -3.91 8.97 11.80
C ASP A 82 -3.59 7.60 11.18
N ILE A 83 -2.35 7.13 11.39
CA ILE A 83 -2.03 5.72 11.15
C ILE A 83 -2.46 4.98 12.42
N PRO A 84 -3.42 4.05 12.36
CA PRO A 84 -3.82 3.33 13.55
C PRO A 84 -2.64 2.55 14.11
N PRO A 85 -2.56 2.42 15.44
CA PRO A 85 -1.58 1.53 16.03
C PRO A 85 -1.78 0.12 15.46
N ALA A 86 -0.68 -0.60 15.25
CA ALA A 86 -0.81 -2.02 14.95
C ALA A 86 -1.53 -2.71 16.12
N ALA A 87 -2.38 -3.71 15.85
CA ALA A 87 -2.83 -4.55 16.95
C ALA A 87 -1.65 -5.38 17.42
N CYS A 88 -1.22 -5.10 18.65
CA CYS A 88 -0.17 -5.84 19.32
C CYS A 88 -0.78 -6.79 20.35
N TYR A 89 -0.25 -8.00 20.40
CA TYR A 89 -0.68 -9.09 21.26
C TYR A 89 0.51 -9.60 22.07
N PRO A 90 0.30 -10.16 23.27
CA PRO A 90 1.38 -10.79 24.03
C PRO A 90 2.03 -11.94 23.25
N TRP A 91 3.36 -11.93 23.17
CA TRP A 91 4.15 -12.99 22.57
C TRP A 91 3.89 -14.31 23.33
N PRO A 92 3.56 -15.42 22.64
CA PRO A 92 3.30 -16.69 23.30
C PRO A 92 4.56 -17.21 24.00
N ALA A 93 4.41 -17.65 25.25
CA ALA A 93 5.52 -18.20 26.02
C ALA A 93 5.95 -19.56 25.44
N GLY A 94 7.20 -19.65 24.95
CA GLY A 94 7.75 -20.88 24.40
C GLY A 94 6.95 -21.41 23.21
N SER A 95 6.50 -22.66 23.30
CA SER A 95 5.69 -23.35 22.28
C SER A 95 4.19 -23.31 22.56
N ALA A 96 3.72 -22.44 23.47
CA ALA A 96 2.31 -22.32 23.78
C ALA A 96 1.49 -21.95 22.51
N PRO A 97 0.24 -22.47 22.38
CA PRO A 97 -0.68 -22.03 21.36
C PRO A 97 -0.96 -20.53 21.43
N LEU A 98 -1.40 -19.95 20.31
CA LEU A 98 -1.91 -18.58 20.28
C LEU A 98 -3.09 -18.43 21.25
N ALA A 99 -3.14 -17.29 21.94
CA ALA A 99 -4.28 -16.96 22.78
C ALA A 99 -5.56 -16.89 21.94
N SER A 100 -6.69 -17.35 22.49
CA SER A 100 -7.98 -17.43 21.79
C SER A 100 -8.40 -16.10 21.11
N ALA A 101 -8.13 -14.97 21.77
CA ALA A 101 -8.40 -13.65 21.20
C ALA A 101 -7.60 -13.36 19.91
N VAL A 102 -6.33 -13.81 19.85
CA VAL A 102 -5.51 -13.70 18.64
C VAL A 102 -6.06 -14.61 17.56
N SER A 103 -6.34 -15.87 17.90
CA SER A 103 -6.85 -16.85 16.93
C SER A 103 -8.17 -16.39 16.30
N ALA A 104 -9.09 -15.84 17.12
CA ALA A 104 -10.34 -15.27 16.64
C ALA A 104 -10.10 -14.06 15.72
N ASN A 105 -9.15 -13.19 16.06
CA ASN A 105 -8.80 -12.02 15.26
C ASN A 105 -8.22 -12.41 13.88
N VAL A 106 -7.28 -13.35 13.85
CA VAL A 106 -6.69 -13.87 12.61
C VAL A 106 -7.75 -14.56 11.74
N THR A 107 -8.61 -15.38 12.34
CA THR A 107 -9.70 -16.06 11.61
C THR A 107 -10.68 -15.07 11.00
N TYR A 108 -11.00 -14.00 11.73
CA TYR A 108 -11.99 -13.01 11.28
C TYR A 108 -11.41 -12.04 10.22
N TYR A 109 -10.23 -11.48 10.46
CA TYR A 109 -9.66 -10.41 9.63
C TYR A 109 -8.64 -10.89 8.59
N GLY A 110 -8.01 -12.05 8.79
CA GLY A 110 -6.98 -12.57 7.90
C GLY A 110 -7.48 -12.81 6.47
N PRO A 111 -8.52 -13.64 6.25
CA PRO A 111 -9.02 -13.92 4.90
C PRO A 111 -9.53 -12.67 4.16
N PRO A 112 -10.29 -11.74 4.76
CA PRO A 112 -10.62 -10.46 4.14
C PRO A 112 -9.38 -9.64 3.76
N SER A 113 -8.36 -9.59 4.63
CA SER A 113 -7.14 -8.83 4.36
C SER A 113 -6.37 -9.38 3.15
N LEU A 114 -6.26 -10.71 3.04
CA LEU A 114 -5.61 -11.39 1.91
C LEU A 114 -6.37 -11.24 0.58
N ARG A 115 -7.67 -10.92 0.63
CA ARG A 115 -8.54 -10.77 -0.55
C ARG A 115 -8.89 -9.32 -0.85
N PHE A 116 -8.36 -8.38 -0.07
CA PHE A 116 -8.76 -6.98 -0.11
C PHE A 116 -8.52 -6.34 -1.47
N VAL A 117 -7.33 -6.55 -2.04
CA VAL A 117 -6.97 -6.15 -3.41
C VAL A 117 -7.35 -7.29 -4.33
N ARG A 118 -8.12 -7.00 -5.38
CA ARG A 118 -8.63 -8.03 -6.31
C ARG A 118 -7.66 -8.31 -7.45
N ASP A 119 -7.12 -7.28 -8.06
CA ASP A 119 -6.19 -7.31 -9.19
C ASP A 119 -5.33 -6.04 -9.22
N SER A 120 -4.46 -5.90 -10.23
CA SER A 120 -3.60 -4.73 -10.37
C SER A 120 -4.36 -3.43 -10.68
N HIS A 121 -5.52 -3.51 -11.33
CA HIS A 121 -6.35 -2.34 -11.57
C HIS A 121 -6.92 -1.80 -10.25
N ASP A 122 -7.49 -2.69 -9.43
CA ASP A 122 -8.01 -2.38 -8.10
C ASP A 122 -6.90 -1.84 -7.18
N LEU A 123 -5.68 -2.40 -7.23
CA LEU A 123 -4.53 -1.84 -6.54
C LEU A 123 -4.25 -0.39 -6.97
N GLY A 124 -4.30 -0.11 -8.27
CA GLY A 124 -4.17 1.23 -8.81
C GLY A 124 -5.25 2.19 -8.30
N LEU A 125 -6.52 1.76 -8.28
CA LEU A 125 -7.62 2.57 -7.74
C LEU A 125 -7.44 2.86 -6.24
N LEU A 126 -6.95 1.90 -5.46
CA LEU A 126 -6.64 2.08 -4.04
C LEU A 126 -5.50 3.09 -3.84
N LEU A 127 -4.48 3.08 -4.70
CA LEU A 127 -3.43 4.10 -4.70
C LEU A 127 -4.01 5.49 -5.02
N LEU A 128 -5.02 5.59 -5.89
CA LEU A 128 -5.68 6.84 -6.23
C LEU A 128 -6.69 7.34 -5.19
N ALA A 129 -7.07 6.52 -4.20
CA ALA A 129 -8.12 6.86 -3.24
C ALA A 129 -7.84 8.19 -2.49
N ASP A 130 -8.86 9.04 -2.40
CA ASP A 130 -8.83 10.31 -1.66
C ASP A 130 -8.88 10.12 -0.14
N THR A 131 -9.44 8.99 0.30
CA THR A 131 -9.64 8.65 1.71
C THR A 131 -9.46 7.16 1.94
N HIS A 132 -9.47 6.75 3.20
CA HIS A 132 -9.35 5.36 3.61
C HIS A 132 -10.46 4.50 3.00
N VAL A 133 -10.10 3.32 2.53
CA VAL A 133 -11.03 2.40 1.89
C VAL A 133 -11.33 1.26 2.84
N HIS A 134 -12.62 1.06 3.14
CA HIS A 134 -13.10 -0.01 4.01
C HIS A 134 -13.78 -1.11 3.18
N ARG A 135 -13.40 -2.36 3.40
CA ARG A 135 -14.05 -3.53 2.80
C ARG A 135 -14.04 -4.65 3.84
N ASP A 136 -15.19 -5.28 4.06
CA ASP A 136 -15.30 -6.50 4.87
C ASP A 136 -14.62 -6.43 6.26
N GLY A 137 -14.73 -5.29 6.93
CA GLY A 137 -14.17 -5.08 8.27
C GLY A 137 -12.69 -4.70 8.33
N VAL A 138 -12.02 -4.56 7.18
CA VAL A 138 -10.61 -4.18 7.10
C VAL A 138 -10.40 -2.94 6.21
N TRP A 139 -9.27 -2.28 6.39
CA TRP A 139 -9.01 -0.94 5.89
C TRP A 139 -7.71 -0.88 5.09
N SER A 140 -7.74 -0.13 3.99
CA SER A 140 -6.54 0.37 3.32
C SER A 140 -6.39 1.85 3.59
N PHE A 141 -5.24 2.23 4.14
CA PHE A 141 -4.94 3.63 4.47
C PHE A 141 -4.46 4.43 3.26
N ALA A 142 -4.93 5.67 3.20
CA ALA A 142 -4.72 6.60 2.11
C ALA A 142 -4.49 8.03 2.64
N PRO A 143 -3.47 8.25 3.48
CA PRO A 143 -3.27 9.55 4.13
C PRO A 143 -2.88 10.65 3.11
N ALA A 144 -3.21 11.90 3.39
CA ALA A 144 -2.99 13.00 2.45
C ALA A 144 -1.50 13.33 2.20
N ASN A 145 -0.62 13.02 3.15
CA ASN A 145 0.81 13.33 3.06
C ASN A 145 1.59 12.47 2.05
N ASN A 146 1.11 11.26 1.75
CA ASN A 146 1.71 10.36 0.77
C ASN A 146 0.96 10.38 -0.58
N GLU A 147 -0.09 11.20 -0.71
CA GLU A 147 -0.92 11.24 -1.90
C GLU A 147 -0.12 11.51 -3.21
N PRO A 148 0.87 12.44 -3.26
CA PRO A 148 1.67 12.62 -4.48
C PRO A 148 2.48 11.38 -4.86
N SER A 149 3.01 10.64 -3.88
CA SER A 149 3.79 9.43 -4.14
C SER A 149 2.89 8.29 -4.59
N ARG A 150 1.71 8.13 -3.97
CA ARG A 150 0.70 7.16 -4.38
C ARG A 150 0.19 7.42 -5.80
N LEU A 151 -0.07 8.68 -6.17
CA LEU A 151 -0.48 9.01 -7.54
C LEU A 151 0.62 8.66 -8.55
N ALA A 152 1.89 8.98 -8.25
CA ALA A 152 3.01 8.61 -9.12
C ALA A 152 3.16 7.08 -9.24
N LYS A 153 2.95 6.33 -8.14
CA LYS A 153 2.92 4.85 -8.15
C LYS A 153 1.75 4.32 -8.98
N ALA A 154 0.59 4.95 -8.96
CA ALA A 154 -0.57 4.55 -9.77
C ALA A 154 -0.30 4.72 -11.28
N ILE A 155 0.29 5.84 -11.71
CA ILE A 155 0.68 6.04 -13.12
C ILE A 155 1.77 5.02 -13.53
N LEU A 156 2.77 4.81 -12.67
CA LEU A 156 3.80 3.80 -12.88
C LEU A 156 3.20 2.40 -13.07
N LEU A 157 2.27 2.01 -12.20
CA LEU A 157 1.57 0.72 -12.28
C LEU A 157 0.73 0.62 -13.55
N ALA A 158 -0.02 1.67 -13.88
CA ALA A 158 -0.83 1.72 -15.09
C ALA A 158 0.01 1.48 -16.35
N ARG A 159 1.16 2.16 -16.46
CA ARG A 159 2.10 1.98 -17.57
C ARG A 159 2.73 0.59 -17.59
N GLN A 160 3.10 0.07 -16.43
CA GLN A 160 3.64 -1.29 -16.30
C GLN A 160 2.62 -2.35 -16.78
N CYS A 161 1.33 -2.14 -16.51
CA CYS A 161 0.26 -3.07 -16.87
C CYS A 161 -0.38 -2.77 -18.24
N GLY A 162 -0.08 -1.64 -18.87
CA GLY A 162 -0.79 -1.16 -20.06
C GLY A 162 -2.24 -0.76 -19.80
N ASP A 163 -2.58 -0.38 -18.56
CA ASP A 163 -3.92 -0.04 -18.11
C ASP A 163 -4.25 1.42 -18.42
N GLN A 164 -4.84 1.65 -19.59
CA GLN A 164 -5.16 3.00 -20.07
C GLN A 164 -6.25 3.69 -19.25
N ASP A 165 -7.21 2.94 -18.70
CA ASP A 165 -8.29 3.52 -17.92
C ASP A 165 -7.79 4.00 -16.55
N LEU A 166 -6.91 3.22 -15.91
CA LEU A 166 -6.22 3.63 -14.70
C LEU A 166 -5.30 4.84 -14.95
N GLU A 167 -4.53 4.84 -16.04
CA GLU A 167 -3.67 5.98 -16.37
C GLU A 167 -4.50 7.25 -16.61
N ARG A 168 -5.60 7.14 -17.35
CA ARG A 168 -6.55 8.23 -17.56
C ARG A 168 -7.10 8.78 -16.25
N ALA A 169 -7.53 7.90 -15.33
CA ALA A 169 -8.04 8.30 -14.03
C ALA A 169 -6.96 9.02 -13.19
N ALA A 170 -5.73 8.50 -13.18
CA ALA A 170 -4.61 9.10 -12.47
C ALA A 170 -4.22 10.48 -13.02
N VAL A 171 -4.17 10.63 -14.36
CA VAL A 171 -3.88 11.90 -15.02
C VAL A 171 -5.00 12.91 -14.79
N ALA A 172 -6.26 12.50 -14.82
CA ALA A 172 -7.39 13.37 -14.49
C ALA A 172 -7.29 13.90 -13.04
N LYS A 173 -7.00 13.02 -12.07
CA LYS A 173 -6.76 13.43 -10.68
C LYS A 173 -5.59 14.40 -10.57
N LEU A 174 -4.48 14.13 -11.25
CA LEU A 174 -3.32 15.02 -11.28
C LEU A 174 -3.65 16.40 -11.84
N ARG A 175 -4.47 16.50 -12.90
CA ARG A 175 -4.90 17.78 -13.47
C ARG A 175 -5.77 18.58 -12.49
N ASN A 176 -6.65 17.91 -11.76
CA ASN A 176 -7.54 18.56 -10.80
C ASN A 176 -6.80 19.03 -9.54
N ARG A 177 -5.89 18.20 -9.00
CA ARG A 177 -5.19 18.45 -7.73
C ARG A 177 -3.85 19.18 -7.90
N GLY A 178 -3.29 19.21 -9.11
CA GLY A 178 -1.89 19.55 -9.38
C GLY A 178 -1.45 20.94 -8.98
N GLU A 179 -2.35 21.93 -9.01
CA GLU A 179 -2.10 23.33 -8.65
C GLU A 179 -2.32 23.63 -7.17
N GLU A 180 -2.86 22.66 -6.41
CA GLU A 180 -3.03 22.82 -4.98
C GLU A 180 -1.73 22.49 -4.25
N PRO A 181 -1.48 23.11 -3.08
CA PRO A 181 -0.30 22.78 -2.29
C PRO A 181 -0.38 21.37 -1.71
N VAL A 182 0.79 20.77 -1.47
CA VAL A 182 0.85 19.57 -0.63
C VAL A 182 0.58 19.94 0.82
N ALA A 183 -0.11 19.05 1.55
CA ALA A 183 -0.62 19.34 2.89
C ALA A 183 0.44 19.84 3.91
N ARG A 184 1.72 19.51 3.72
CA ARG A 184 2.81 19.86 4.64
C ARG A 184 3.68 21.05 4.18
N LEU A 185 3.55 21.50 2.93
CA LEU A 185 4.42 22.52 2.33
C LEU A 185 3.58 23.44 1.43
N PRO A 186 3.09 24.59 1.93
CA PRO A 186 2.19 25.46 1.20
C PRO A 186 2.80 26.07 -0.08
N ASP A 187 4.13 26.20 -0.14
CA ASP A 187 4.85 26.71 -1.32
C ASP A 187 5.21 25.61 -2.34
N TYR A 188 4.84 24.36 -2.07
CA TYR A 188 5.19 23.21 -2.91
C TYR A 188 3.94 22.57 -3.48
N LEU A 189 3.77 22.71 -4.80
CA LEU A 189 2.57 22.27 -5.49
C LEU A 189 2.53 20.75 -5.62
N PHE A 190 1.34 20.18 -5.57
CA PHE A 190 1.10 18.75 -5.71
C PHE A 190 1.77 18.18 -6.98
N ARG A 191 1.64 18.86 -8.12
CA ARG A 191 2.27 18.45 -9.38
C ARG A 191 3.81 18.39 -9.31
N GLN A 192 4.43 19.25 -8.48
CA GLN A 192 5.89 19.28 -8.32
C GLN A 192 6.35 18.08 -7.47
N ALA A 193 5.59 17.74 -6.44
CA ALA A 193 5.80 16.53 -5.64
C ALA A 193 5.67 15.26 -6.48
N VAL A 194 4.63 15.17 -7.31
CA VAL A 194 4.45 14.06 -8.26
C VAL A 194 5.64 13.96 -9.21
N ALA A 195 6.13 15.09 -9.75
CA ALA A 195 7.30 15.09 -10.64
C ALA A 195 8.58 14.56 -9.97
N ASP A 196 8.80 14.90 -8.69
CA ASP A 196 9.98 14.44 -7.95
C ASP A 196 9.92 12.95 -7.62
N TRP A 197 8.74 12.43 -7.26
CA TRP A 197 8.54 10.98 -7.10
C TRP A 197 8.69 10.25 -8.42
N SER A 198 8.08 10.75 -9.48
CA SER A 198 8.13 10.16 -10.82
C SER A 198 9.56 10.03 -11.33
N ARG A 199 10.42 11.04 -11.08
CA ARG A 199 11.85 10.96 -11.44
C ARG A 199 12.56 9.82 -10.69
N GLN A 200 12.30 9.66 -9.40
CA GLN A 200 12.91 8.60 -8.59
C GLN A 200 12.44 7.22 -9.05
N TYR A 201 11.14 7.07 -9.30
CA TYR A 201 10.55 5.81 -9.75
C TYR A 201 10.99 5.41 -11.16
N ALA A 202 11.04 6.36 -12.10
CA ALA A 202 11.54 6.09 -13.45
C ALA A 202 13.00 5.62 -13.40
N LYS A 203 13.84 6.25 -12.57
CA LYS A 203 15.23 5.83 -12.36
C LYS A 203 15.32 4.40 -11.80
N ALA A 204 14.47 4.06 -10.84
CA ALA A 204 14.49 2.77 -10.16
C ALA A 204 13.96 1.63 -11.05
N THR A 205 12.93 1.91 -11.84
CA THR A 205 12.18 0.87 -12.58
C THR A 205 12.56 0.76 -14.05
N GLY A 206 13.09 1.83 -14.65
CA GLY A 206 13.31 1.96 -16.09
C GLY A 206 12.05 2.31 -16.88
N ILE A 207 10.90 2.48 -16.24
CA ILE A 207 9.64 2.85 -16.89
C ILE A 207 9.64 4.36 -17.16
N ASP A 208 9.27 4.75 -18.37
CA ASP A 208 9.25 6.15 -18.76
C ASP A 208 8.15 6.91 -18.00
N LEU A 209 8.57 7.93 -17.24
CA LEU A 209 7.73 8.94 -16.58
C LEU A 209 8.22 10.37 -16.88
N SER A 210 8.93 10.54 -17.99
CA SER A 210 9.61 11.79 -18.36
C SER A 210 8.64 12.94 -18.66
N ASP A 211 7.42 12.62 -19.09
CA ASP A 211 6.31 13.55 -19.24
C ASP A 211 5.92 14.18 -17.89
N LEU A 212 5.87 13.40 -16.81
CA LEU A 212 5.59 13.91 -15.46
C LEU A 212 6.70 14.83 -14.94
N ALA A 213 7.95 14.64 -15.36
CA ALA A 213 9.06 15.53 -14.98
C ALA A 213 8.84 16.98 -15.47
N LYS A 214 8.04 17.19 -16.52
CA LYS A 214 7.72 18.52 -17.08
C LYS A 214 6.77 19.34 -16.20
N LEU A 215 6.12 18.72 -15.20
CA LEU A 215 5.17 19.38 -14.30
C LEU A 215 5.82 20.44 -13.38
N LYS A 216 7.15 20.44 -13.24
CA LYS A 216 7.89 21.46 -12.49
C LYS A 216 7.96 22.83 -13.17
N ARG A 217 7.59 22.92 -14.44
CA ARG A 217 7.66 24.18 -15.21
C ARG A 217 6.64 25.21 -14.70
N LYS A 218 6.91 26.49 -14.93
CA LYS A 218 6.00 27.60 -14.60
C LYS A 218 4.64 27.47 -15.30
N ARG A 219 4.63 26.92 -16.52
CA ARG A 219 3.43 26.49 -17.27
C ARG A 219 3.60 25.00 -17.57
N PRO A 220 3.04 24.10 -16.74
CA PRO A 220 3.23 22.66 -16.92
C PRO A 220 2.52 22.21 -18.19
N GLN A 221 3.03 21.11 -18.76
CA GLN A 221 2.32 20.34 -19.76
C GLN A 221 1.93 19.04 -19.08
N TYR A 222 0.63 18.83 -18.90
CA TYR A 222 0.11 17.58 -18.36
C TYR A 222 0.14 16.51 -19.46
N PRO A 223 0.30 15.22 -19.10
CA PRO A 223 0.19 14.13 -20.07
C PRO A 223 -1.14 14.20 -20.79
N ASP A 224 -1.15 13.93 -22.10
CA ASP A 224 -2.40 13.77 -22.84
C ASP A 224 -3.14 12.53 -22.34
N ILE A 225 -4.46 12.61 -22.30
CA ILE A 225 -5.29 11.45 -21.96
C ILE A 225 -5.49 10.68 -23.27
N PRO A 226 -5.03 9.43 -23.37
CA PRO A 226 -5.32 8.59 -24.53
C PRO A 226 -6.82 8.37 -24.72
#